data_AF-A0A7Y6XCB1-F1
#
_entry.id   AF-A0A7Y6XCB1-F1
#
_cell.length_a   1.000
_cell.length_b   1.000
_cell.length_c   1.000
_cell.angle_alpha   90.00
_cell.angle_beta   90.00
_cell.angle_gamma   90.00
#
_symmetry.space_group_name_H-M   'P 1'
#
loop_
_entity.id
_entity.type
_entity.pdbx_description
1 polymer ?
#
loop_
_entity_poly.entity_id
_entity_poly.type
_entity_poly.pdbx_seq_one_letter_code
_entity_poly.pdbx_strand_id
1 'polypeptide(L)'
;MNAPPRPLLPPGPYLLCDDTVRGDMPLVLKAERMLAGGARVVQLRMKRTPMREALAVARQVASLCRRAGAVCLLNDRVDLALLADADGVHVGDEDLPPEAARALLGPGRLVGVTVRDVEGAMAARDAGADYVGVGPVFGTTTKQVPAPVMGLEGLARVV
;
A
#
# COMPACT_ATOMS: atom_id res chain seq x y z
N MET A 1 -19.70 19.52 2.34
CA MET A 1 -18.31 19.72 2.76
C MET A 1 -17.42 19.18 1.66
N ASN A 2 -16.61 20.02 1.00
CA ASN A 2 -15.70 19.56 -0.04
C ASN A 2 -14.63 18.67 0.61
N ALA A 3 -14.62 17.38 0.27
CA ALA A 3 -13.50 16.52 0.62
C ALA A 3 -12.22 17.13 0.02
N PRO A 4 -11.09 17.13 0.74
CA PRO A 4 -9.83 17.54 0.16
C PRO A 4 -9.56 16.71 -1.11
N PRO A 5 -8.89 17.29 -2.12
CA PRO A 5 -8.58 16.58 -3.35
C PRO A 5 -7.79 15.31 -3.02
N ARG A 6 -8.13 14.22 -3.69
CA ARG A 6 -7.45 12.93 -3.54
C ARG A 6 -5.94 13.16 -3.80
N PRO A 7 -5.05 12.74 -2.89
CA PRO A 7 -3.62 12.87 -3.13
C PRO A 7 -3.23 12.01 -4.34
N LEU A 8 -2.36 12.52 -5.20
CA LEU A 8 -1.70 11.71 -6.22
C LEU A 8 -0.59 10.90 -5.57
N LEU A 9 -0.28 9.74 -6.14
CA LEU A 9 0.94 9.02 -5.77
C LEU A 9 2.17 9.85 -6.16
N PRO A 10 3.02 10.26 -5.21
CA PRO A 10 4.18 11.06 -5.53
C PRO A 10 5.22 10.24 -6.32
N PRO A 11 5.96 10.87 -7.24
CA PRO A 11 7.07 10.21 -7.92
C PRO A 11 8.17 9.88 -6.90
N GLY A 12 8.81 8.73 -7.06
CA GLY A 12 9.93 8.30 -6.22
C GLY A 12 9.74 6.90 -5.63
N PRO A 13 10.62 6.49 -4.70
CA PRO A 13 10.60 5.15 -4.15
C PRO A 13 9.32 4.88 -3.34
N TYR A 14 8.65 3.78 -3.71
CA TYR A 14 7.57 3.18 -2.96
C TYR A 14 8.10 1.98 -2.18
N LEU A 15 8.18 2.10 -0.85
CA LEU A 15 8.74 1.07 0.01
C LEU A 15 7.67 0.40 0.88
N LEU A 16 7.78 -0.92 1.01
CA LEU A 16 6.96 -1.72 1.93
C LEU A 16 7.66 -1.78 3.30
N CYS A 17 7.03 -1.20 4.31
CA CYS A 17 7.46 -1.30 5.70
C CYS A 17 6.84 -2.56 6.32
N ASP A 18 7.57 -3.67 6.21
CA ASP A 18 7.09 -5.02 6.53
C ASP A 18 7.57 -5.51 7.90
N ASP A 19 6.67 -6.10 8.68
CA ASP A 19 6.98 -6.63 10.02
C ASP A 19 7.65 -8.01 10.01
N THR A 20 7.68 -8.71 8.87
CA THR A 20 8.35 -10.00 8.67
C THR A 20 9.82 -9.85 8.26
N VAL A 21 10.16 -8.76 7.57
CA VAL A 21 11.54 -8.44 7.16
C VAL A 21 12.23 -7.66 8.27
N ARG A 22 13.43 -8.05 8.70
CA ARG A 22 14.13 -7.41 9.84
C ARG A 22 13.22 -7.29 11.07
N GLY A 23 12.69 -8.44 11.53
CA GLY A 23 11.76 -8.51 12.66
C GLY A 23 12.35 -8.01 13.99
N ASP A 24 13.67 -7.88 14.07
CA ASP A 24 14.42 -7.26 15.17
C ASP A 24 14.20 -5.74 15.28
N MET A 25 13.73 -5.10 14.22
CA MET A 25 13.58 -3.65 14.14
C MET A 25 12.10 -3.23 14.21
N PRO A 26 11.74 -2.28 15.10
CA PRO A 26 10.38 -1.73 15.15
C PRO A 26 9.97 -1.09 13.81
N LEU A 27 8.70 -1.27 13.42
CA LEU A 27 8.15 -0.71 12.18
C LEU A 27 8.28 0.82 12.11
N VAL A 28 8.11 1.51 13.23
CA VAL A 28 8.23 2.97 13.30
C VAL A 28 9.65 3.40 12.95
N LEU A 29 10.66 2.74 13.50
CA LEU A 29 12.07 2.98 13.19
C LEU A 29 12.41 2.62 11.73
N LYS A 30 11.82 1.56 11.18
CA LYS A 30 11.96 1.24 9.75
C LYS A 30 11.40 2.36 8.88
N ALA A 31 10.19 2.83 9.17
CA ALA A 31 9.56 3.92 8.43
C ALA A 31 10.39 5.21 8.49
N GLU A 32 10.92 5.58 9.67
CA GLU A 32 11.84 6.72 9.81
C GLU A 32 13.05 6.60 8.87
N ARG A 33 13.69 5.42 8.85
CA ARG A 33 14.87 5.17 7.99
C ARG A 33 14.51 5.15 6.51
N MET A 34 13.35 4.60 6.15
CA MET A 34 12.85 4.63 4.77
C MET A 34 12.62 6.06 4.28
N LEU A 35 11.97 6.89 5.10
CA LEU A 35 11.74 8.30 4.79
C LEU A 35 13.06 9.07 4.68
N ALA A 36 14.00 8.87 5.61
CA ALA A 36 15.34 9.46 5.54
C ALA A 36 16.12 9.01 4.29
N GLY A 37 15.89 7.78 3.83
CA GLY A 37 16.43 7.23 2.58
C GLY A 37 15.74 7.73 1.31
N GLY A 38 14.76 8.62 1.42
CA GLY A 38 14.10 9.23 0.27
C GLY A 38 12.79 8.54 -0.18
N ALA A 39 12.23 7.63 0.62
CA ALA A 39 10.90 7.10 0.33
C ALA A 39 9.87 8.24 0.20
N ARG A 40 8.99 8.13 -0.80
CA ARG A 40 7.86 9.04 -1.00
C ARG A 40 6.53 8.37 -0.72
N VAL A 41 6.53 7.05 -0.67
CA VAL A 41 5.40 6.23 -0.27
C VAL A 41 5.88 5.14 0.67
N VAL A 42 5.21 5.00 1.81
CA VAL A 42 5.42 3.92 2.76
C VAL A 42 4.12 3.14 2.89
N GLN A 43 4.13 1.88 2.47
CA GLN A 43 3.03 0.95 2.75
C GLN A 43 3.36 0.12 3.97
N LEU A 44 2.57 0.26 5.01
CA LEU A 44 2.74 -0.47 6.26
C LEU A 44 2.08 -1.86 6.13
N ARG A 45 2.91 -2.91 6.19
CA ARG A 45 2.49 -4.30 6.06
C ARG A 45 2.73 -5.05 7.37
N MET A 46 1.64 -5.24 8.11
CA MET A 46 1.61 -5.81 9.45
C MET A 46 0.98 -7.20 9.45
N LYS A 47 1.73 -8.25 9.06
CA LYS A 47 1.20 -9.62 9.02
C LYS A 47 1.31 -10.35 10.35
N ARG A 48 2.19 -9.90 11.26
CA ARG A 48 2.43 -10.52 12.58
C ARG A 48 2.08 -9.60 13.75
N THR A 49 1.99 -8.29 13.51
CA THR A 49 1.72 -7.29 14.55
C THR A 49 0.31 -7.49 15.12
N PRO A 50 0.16 -7.66 16.45
CA PRO A 50 -1.15 -7.81 17.07
C PRO A 50 -2.04 -6.58 16.85
N MET A 51 -3.34 -6.79 16.64
CA MET A 51 -4.27 -5.71 16.31
C MET A 51 -4.32 -4.59 17.35
N ARG A 52 -4.21 -4.97 18.64
CA ARG A 52 -4.14 -4.03 19.77
C ARG A 52 -2.99 -3.01 19.64
N GLU A 53 -1.89 -3.40 19.00
CA GLU A 53 -0.68 -2.59 18.80
C GLU A 53 -0.67 -1.92 17.42
N ALA A 54 -1.24 -2.59 16.41
CA ALA A 54 -1.22 -2.17 15.01
C ALA A 54 -1.72 -0.74 14.80
N LEU A 55 -2.80 -0.34 15.49
CA LEU A 55 -3.35 1.01 15.36
C LEU A 55 -2.38 2.10 15.87
N ALA A 56 -1.69 1.85 16.99
CA ALA A 56 -0.73 2.80 17.53
C ALA A 56 0.46 2.98 16.58
N VAL A 57 0.97 1.87 16.03
CA VAL A 57 2.03 1.88 15.02
C VAL A 57 1.59 2.63 13.76
N ALA A 58 0.40 2.31 13.24
CA ALA A 58 -0.14 2.95 12.04
C ALA A 58 -0.26 4.48 12.19
N ARG A 59 -0.74 4.96 13.35
CA ARG A 59 -0.82 6.41 13.65
C ARG A 59 0.55 7.07 13.68
N GLN A 60 1.55 6.43 14.28
CA GLN A 60 2.91 6.97 14.34
C GLN A 60 3.53 7.05 12.95
N VAL A 61 3.39 6.00 12.14
CA VAL A 61 3.92 5.96 10.76
C VAL A 61 3.19 6.96 9.86
N ALA A 62 1.86 7.08 9.94
CA ALA A 62 1.10 8.09 9.20
C ALA A 62 1.55 9.51 9.56
N SER A 63 1.76 9.78 10.85
CA SER A 63 2.27 11.07 11.33
C SER A 63 3.69 11.37 10.81
N LEU A 64 4.57 10.36 10.77
CA LEU A 64 5.92 10.48 10.21
C LEU A 64 5.88 10.81 8.71
N CYS A 65 5.08 10.07 7.94
CA CYS A 65 4.92 10.30 6.51
C CYS A 65 4.39 11.71 6.23
N ARG A 66 3.37 12.15 6.98
CA ARG A 66 2.81 13.51 6.88
C ARG A 66 3.87 14.60 7.11
N ARG A 67 4.71 14.46 8.15
CA ARG A 67 5.81 15.41 8.40
C ARG A 67 6.87 15.40 7.30
N ALA A 68 7.10 14.25 6.66
CA ALA A 68 8.04 14.10 5.58
C ALA A 68 7.47 14.45 4.19
N GLY A 69 6.19 14.82 4.09
CA GLY A 69 5.52 15.03 2.80
C GLY A 69 5.38 13.76 1.96
N ALA A 70 5.37 12.60 2.61
CA ALA A 70 5.22 11.28 2.00
C ALA A 70 3.80 10.73 2.23
N VAL A 71 3.41 9.77 1.39
CA VAL A 71 2.13 9.06 1.48
C VAL A 71 2.27 7.82 2.37
N CYS A 72 1.34 7.65 3.32
CA CYS A 72 1.21 6.46 4.16
C CYS A 72 0.02 5.61 3.70
N LEU A 73 0.28 4.34 3.39
CA LEU A 73 -0.74 3.38 2.97
C LEU A 73 -0.79 2.19 3.93
N LEU A 74 -1.97 1.65 4.18
CA LEU A 74 -2.13 0.40 4.93
C LEU A 74 -2.32 -0.75 3.96
N ASN A 75 -1.55 -1.81 4.16
CA ASN A 75 -1.75 -3.07 3.44
C ASN A 75 -3.02 -3.76 3.97
N ASP A 76 -3.94 -4.11 3.08
CA ASP A 76 -5.20 -4.87 3.26
C ASP A 76 -6.29 -4.19 4.14
N ARG A 77 -5.87 -3.45 5.17
CA ARG A 77 -6.70 -3.05 6.31
C ARG A 77 -7.30 -1.65 6.15
N VAL A 78 -8.46 -1.60 5.49
CA VAL A 78 -9.27 -0.38 5.31
C VAL A 78 -9.68 0.26 6.63
N ASP A 79 -10.05 -0.55 7.62
CA ASP A 79 -10.38 -0.10 8.96
C ASP A 79 -9.20 0.61 9.66
N LEU A 80 -8.00 0.04 9.59
CA LEU A 80 -6.80 0.68 10.13
C LEU A 80 -6.44 1.96 9.39
N ALA A 81 -6.62 2.02 8.07
CA ALA A 81 -6.37 3.25 7.31
C ALA A 81 -7.26 4.40 7.78
N LEU A 82 -8.55 4.12 8.02
CA LEU A 82 -9.51 5.10 8.54
C LEU A 82 -9.17 5.51 9.98
N LEU A 83 -8.92 4.55 10.87
CA LEU A 83 -8.66 4.80 12.29
C LEU A 83 -7.31 5.51 12.56
N ALA A 84 -6.35 5.32 11.66
CA ALA A 84 -5.03 5.94 11.71
C ALA A 84 -4.92 7.26 10.94
N ASP A 85 -5.98 7.67 10.22
CA ASP A 85 -5.99 8.80 9.30
C ASP A 85 -4.82 8.73 8.28
N ALA A 86 -4.65 7.54 7.69
CA ALA A 86 -3.72 7.30 6.62
C ALA A 86 -4.29 7.77 5.27
N ASP A 87 -3.42 7.90 4.28
CA ASP A 87 -3.76 8.43 2.96
C ASP A 87 -4.53 7.41 2.10
N GLY A 88 -4.49 6.12 2.45
CA GLY A 88 -5.21 5.08 1.73
C GLY A 88 -4.79 3.66 2.05
N VAL A 89 -5.15 2.75 1.14
CA VAL A 89 -4.85 1.31 1.24
C VAL A 89 -4.23 0.75 -0.03
N HIS A 90 -3.64 -0.44 0.11
CA HIS A 90 -3.36 -1.34 -0.99
C HIS A 90 -4.02 -2.70 -0.69
N VAL A 91 -4.79 -3.23 -1.63
CA VAL A 91 -5.50 -4.51 -1.50
C VAL A 91 -5.03 -5.51 -2.57
N GLY A 92 -5.03 -6.79 -2.21
CA GLY A 92 -4.82 -7.93 -3.10
C GLY A 92 -6.05 -8.86 -3.14
N ASP A 93 -5.86 -10.05 -3.70
CA ASP A 93 -6.97 -10.95 -4.04
C ASP A 93 -7.79 -11.47 -2.85
N GLU A 94 -7.17 -11.59 -1.68
CA GLU A 94 -7.80 -12.15 -0.47
C GLU A 94 -8.34 -11.06 0.48
N ASP A 95 -8.27 -9.79 0.07
CA ASP A 95 -8.72 -8.66 0.86
C ASP A 95 -10.12 -8.19 0.44
N LEU A 96 -10.55 -7.03 0.93
CA LEU A 96 -11.80 -6.43 0.45
C LEU A 96 -11.71 -6.15 -1.07
N PRO A 97 -12.81 -6.39 -1.83
CA PRO A 97 -12.89 -5.96 -3.22
C PRO A 97 -12.59 -4.45 -3.36
N PRO A 98 -11.90 -4.01 -4.42
CA PRO A 98 -11.50 -2.61 -4.58
C PRO A 98 -12.67 -1.62 -4.50
N GLU A 99 -13.82 -1.97 -5.06
CA GLU A 99 -15.04 -1.18 -5.03
C GLU A 99 -15.61 -1.03 -3.61
N ALA A 100 -15.50 -2.07 -2.78
CA ALA A 100 -15.91 -2.02 -1.37
C ALA A 100 -14.93 -1.17 -0.55
N ALA A 101 -13.62 -1.33 -0.78
CA ALA A 101 -12.60 -0.48 -0.16
C ALA A 101 -12.80 1.00 -0.53
N ARG A 102 -13.09 1.29 -1.80
CA ARG A 102 -13.43 2.63 -2.28
C ARG A 102 -14.68 3.18 -1.60
N ALA A 103 -15.74 2.40 -1.48
CA ALA A 103 -16.99 2.83 -0.85
C ALA A 103 -16.77 3.23 0.63
N LEU A 104 -15.96 2.47 1.37
CA LEU A 104 -15.64 2.77 2.77
C LEU A 104 -14.70 3.97 2.94
N LEU A 105 -13.69 4.10 2.09
CA LEU A 105 -12.69 5.18 2.18
C LEU A 105 -13.21 6.52 1.65
N GLY A 106 -14.22 6.48 0.80
CA GLY A 106 -14.74 7.63 0.08
C GLY A 106 -13.78 8.14 -1.00
N PRO A 107 -14.06 9.32 -1.56
CA PRO A 107 -13.33 9.83 -2.72
C PRO A 107 -11.96 10.43 -2.39
N GLY A 108 -11.67 10.75 -1.12
CA GLY A 108 -10.50 11.53 -0.70
C GLY A 108 -9.24 10.73 -0.36
N ARG A 109 -9.30 9.39 -0.39
CA ARG A 109 -8.18 8.49 -0.04
C ARG A 109 -7.80 7.59 -1.21
N LEU A 110 -6.56 7.10 -1.17
CA LEU A 110 -5.99 6.23 -2.20
C LEU A 110 -6.45 4.77 -2.05
N VAL A 111 -6.71 4.12 -3.17
CA VAL A 111 -6.93 2.67 -3.28
C VAL A 111 -5.96 2.12 -4.32
N GLY A 112 -5.01 1.30 -3.87
CA GLY A 112 -4.14 0.52 -4.74
C GLY A 112 -4.59 -0.93 -4.84
N VAL A 113 -4.36 -1.55 -5.99
CA VAL A 113 -4.73 -2.95 -6.23
C VAL A 113 -3.55 -3.72 -6.78
N THR A 114 -3.28 -4.92 -6.26
CA THR A 114 -2.33 -5.85 -6.90
C THR A 114 -2.94 -6.42 -8.18
N VAL A 115 -2.20 -6.38 -9.29
CA VAL A 115 -2.62 -6.93 -10.59
C VAL A 115 -1.50 -7.76 -11.23
N ARG A 116 -1.87 -8.67 -12.14
CA ARG A 116 -0.93 -9.64 -12.75
C ARG A 116 -0.91 -9.63 -14.27
N ASP A 117 -1.83 -8.90 -14.88
CA ASP A 117 -2.01 -8.83 -16.32
C ASP A 117 -2.80 -7.55 -16.67
N VAL A 118 -3.02 -7.37 -17.98
CA VAL A 118 -3.74 -6.22 -18.53
C VAL A 118 -5.20 -6.23 -18.11
N GLU A 119 -5.84 -7.40 -18.11
CA GLU A 119 -7.25 -7.54 -17.76
C GLU A 119 -7.51 -7.12 -16.31
N GLY A 120 -6.69 -7.60 -15.38
CA GLY A 120 -6.74 -7.20 -13.97
C GLY A 120 -6.46 -5.72 -13.76
N ALA A 121 -5.56 -5.12 -14.55
CA ALA A 121 -5.32 -3.68 -14.50
C ALA A 121 -6.54 -2.86 -14.96
N MET A 122 -7.20 -3.29 -16.04
CA MET A 122 -8.45 -2.64 -16.51
C MET A 122 -9.57 -2.81 -15.49
N ALA A 123 -9.76 -4.02 -14.94
CA ALA A 123 -10.78 -4.29 -13.93
C ALA A 123 -10.55 -3.44 -12.66
N ALA A 124 -9.30 -3.32 -12.20
CA ALA A 124 -8.96 -2.47 -11.06
C ALA A 124 -9.28 -1.00 -11.31
N ARG A 125 -8.96 -0.48 -12.52
CA ARG A 125 -9.31 0.89 -12.92
C ARG A 125 -10.82 1.10 -12.88
N ASP A 126 -11.58 0.18 -13.47
CA ASP A 126 -13.03 0.28 -13.56
C ASP A 126 -13.70 0.14 -12.17
N ALA A 127 -13.07 -0.58 -11.24
CA ALA A 127 -13.45 -0.66 -9.82
C ALA A 127 -13.03 0.58 -8.99
N GLY A 128 -12.36 1.57 -9.58
CA GLY A 128 -12.00 2.84 -8.93
C GLY A 128 -10.67 2.83 -8.17
N ALA A 129 -9.74 1.96 -8.56
CA ALA A 129 -8.36 2.00 -8.11
C ALA A 129 -7.65 3.27 -8.63
N ASP A 130 -6.78 3.84 -7.79
CA ASP A 130 -5.95 5.00 -8.12
C ASP A 130 -4.63 4.61 -8.76
N TYR A 131 -4.16 3.39 -8.46
CA TYR A 131 -2.94 2.82 -8.99
C TYR A 131 -2.97 1.31 -8.87
N VAL A 132 -2.05 0.66 -9.59
CA VAL A 132 -1.88 -0.78 -9.54
C VAL A 132 -0.45 -1.15 -9.15
N GLY A 133 -0.32 -2.22 -8.36
CA GLY A 133 0.94 -2.90 -8.11
C GLY A 133 1.05 -4.11 -9.04
N VAL A 134 1.89 -4.00 -10.07
CA VAL A 134 2.04 -5.06 -11.08
C VAL A 134 3.10 -6.07 -10.64
N GLY A 135 2.76 -7.35 -10.58
CA GLY A 135 3.75 -8.38 -10.29
C GLY A 135 3.21 -9.81 -10.17
N PRO A 136 4.09 -10.78 -9.89
CA PRO A 136 5.50 -10.59 -9.58
C PRO A 136 6.35 -10.42 -10.85
N VAL A 137 7.11 -9.31 -10.95
CA VAL A 137 8.07 -9.07 -12.05
C VAL A 137 9.29 -9.99 -11.95
N PHE A 138 9.76 -10.20 -10.72
CA PHE A 138 10.86 -11.10 -10.39
C PHE A 138 10.42 -12.06 -9.27
N GLY A 139 11.12 -13.20 -9.15
CA GLY A 139 10.92 -14.12 -8.02
C GLY A 139 11.23 -13.44 -6.67
N THR A 140 10.47 -13.76 -5.64
CA THR A 140 10.66 -13.21 -4.29
C THR A 140 10.41 -14.27 -3.23
N THR A 141 11.14 -14.15 -2.11
CA THR A 141 10.94 -14.97 -0.89
C THR A 141 10.24 -14.19 0.22
N THR A 142 9.98 -12.89 0.02
CA THR A 142 9.42 -12.01 1.07
C THR A 142 7.92 -12.21 1.27
N LYS A 143 7.19 -12.53 0.19
CA LYS A 143 5.78 -12.94 0.23
C LYS A 143 5.60 -14.16 -0.66
N GLN A 144 4.78 -15.12 -0.23
CA GLN A 144 4.34 -16.18 -1.13
C GLN A 144 3.41 -15.55 -2.16
N VAL A 145 3.79 -15.62 -3.44
CA VAL A 145 2.95 -15.15 -4.54
C VAL A 145 2.52 -16.38 -5.33
N PRO A 146 1.23 -16.76 -5.30
CA PRO A 146 0.72 -17.88 -6.07
C PRO A 146 0.51 -17.49 -7.53
N ALA A 147 1.55 -16.95 -8.19
CA ALA A 147 1.52 -16.56 -9.59
C ALA A 147 2.91 -16.72 -10.23
N PRO A 148 2.98 -17.04 -11.54
CA PRO A 148 4.23 -17.12 -12.25
C PRO A 148 4.92 -15.74 -12.30
N VAL A 149 6.25 -15.76 -12.33
CA VAL A 149 7.06 -14.55 -12.57
C VAL A 149 6.81 -14.06 -13.99
N MET A 150 6.33 -12.83 -14.14
CA MET A 150 5.94 -12.28 -15.44
C MET A 150 7.09 -11.65 -16.23
N GLY A 151 8.21 -11.31 -15.56
CA GLY A 151 9.35 -10.65 -16.18
C GLY A 151 9.06 -9.21 -16.62
N LEU A 152 10.07 -8.57 -17.21
CA LEU A 152 9.96 -7.21 -17.75
C LEU A 152 9.01 -7.14 -18.95
N GLU A 153 8.94 -8.21 -19.75
CA GLU A 153 8.02 -8.31 -20.89
C GLU A 153 6.56 -8.34 -20.43
N GLY A 154 6.25 -9.08 -19.36
CA GLY A 154 4.93 -9.06 -18.75
C GLY A 154 4.57 -7.69 -18.21
N LEU A 155 5.51 -7.06 -17.50
CA LEU A 155 5.33 -5.69 -16.98
C LEU A 155 5.03 -4.70 -18.11
N ALA A 156 5.83 -4.71 -19.19
CA ALA A 156 5.69 -3.80 -20.33
C ALA A 156 4.38 -3.96 -21.12
N ARG A 157 3.65 -5.07 -20.93
CA ARG A 157 2.29 -5.22 -21.49
C ARG A 157 1.24 -4.46 -20.68
N VAL A 158 1.48 -4.22 -19.39
CA VAL A 158 0.53 -3.60 -18.45
C VAL A 158 0.73 -2.09 -18.35
N VAL A 159 1.97 -1.59 -18.43
CA VAL A 159 2.33 -0.17 -18.25
C VAL A 159 2.64 0.56 -19.55
#